data_AF-A0A3B9W4N3-F1
#
_entry.id   AF-A0A3B9W4N3-F1
#
_cell.length_a   1.000
_cell.length_b   1.000
_cell.length_c   1.000
_cell.angle_alpha   90.00
_cell.angle_beta   90.00
_cell.angle_gamma   90.00
#
_symmetry.space_group_name_H-M   'P 1'
#
loop_
_entity.id
_entity.type
_entity.pdbx_description
1 polymer ?
#
loop_
_entity_poly.entity_id
_entity_poly.type
_entity_poly.pdbx_seq_one_letter_code
_entity_poly.pdbx_strand_id
1 'polypeptide(L)'
;GPDLQVAGRSAYNLIVAPRTQGTLVEKVVIAVDGQTGMPLRVSVMARGQAQPAFETGFTSLSLAAPEDSVFTFVAPPGTTVKELPVPPLPPRPGLPALPPTPGTVNPGA
;
A
#
# COMPACT_ATOMS: atom_id res chain seq x y z
N GLY A 1 -18.77 3.20 22.53
CA GLY A 1 -18.86 4.12 21.37
C GLY A 1 -19.64 3.42 20.27
N PRO A 2 -20.05 4.11 19.20
CA PRO A 2 -20.72 3.44 18.08
C PRO A 2 -19.78 2.38 17.48
N ASP A 3 -20.33 1.23 17.13
CA ASP A 3 -19.57 0.16 16.49
C ASP A 3 -19.11 0.64 15.10
N LEU A 4 -17.79 0.82 14.92
CA LEU A 4 -17.21 1.14 13.62
C LEU A 4 -17.13 -0.14 12.79
N GLN A 5 -17.81 -0.15 11.64
CA GLN A 5 -17.71 -1.23 10.68
C GLN A 5 -17.29 -0.74 9.29
N VAL A 6 -16.48 -1.55 8.60
CA VAL A 6 -16.04 -1.33 7.22
C VAL A 6 -16.11 -2.66 6.48
N ALA A 7 -16.77 -2.69 5.31
CA ALA A 7 -16.95 -3.90 4.51
C ALA A 7 -17.44 -5.12 5.33
N GLY A 8 -18.34 -4.89 6.30
CA GLY A 8 -18.88 -5.94 7.17
C GLY A 8 -17.94 -6.45 8.27
N ARG A 9 -16.84 -5.74 8.54
CA ARG A 9 -15.87 -6.07 9.58
C ARG A 9 -15.84 -5.00 10.66
N SER A 10 -15.87 -5.42 11.93
CA SER A 10 -15.66 -4.55 13.08
C SER A 10 -14.23 -4.00 13.09
N ALA A 11 -14.10 -2.70 13.37
CA ALA A 11 -12.83 -2.01 13.30
C ALA A 11 -12.60 -1.07 14.49
N TYR A 12 -11.32 -0.87 14.81
CA TYR A 12 -10.86 0.19 15.70
C TYR A 12 -10.49 1.43 14.89
N ASN A 13 -10.62 2.59 15.51
CA ASN A 13 -10.24 3.85 14.87
C ASN A 13 -8.86 4.30 15.35
N LEU A 14 -7.88 4.35 14.44
CA LEU A 14 -6.56 4.89 14.68
C LEU A 14 -6.47 6.30 14.09
N ILE A 15 -6.17 7.29 14.95
CA ILE A 15 -6.00 8.68 14.54
C ILE A 15 -4.51 9.03 14.58
N VAL A 16 -3.97 9.46 13.45
CA VAL A 16 -2.59 9.92 13.32
C VAL A 16 -2.61 11.41 13.00
N ALA A 17 -2.07 12.23 13.89
CA ALA A 17 -1.98 13.68 13.71
C ALA A 17 -0.51 14.11 13.57
N PRO A 18 -0.14 14.90 12.55
CA PRO A 18 1.17 15.52 12.46
C PRO A 18 1.45 16.41 13.68
N ARG A 19 2.68 16.34 14.22
CA ARG A 19 3.09 17.18 15.36
C ARG A 19 3.49 18.61 14.95
N THR A 20 3.70 18.85 13.65
CA THR A 20 4.10 20.14 13.08
C THR A 20 2.94 20.83 12.38
N GLN A 21 2.99 22.16 12.32
CA GLN A 21 2.04 22.99 11.58
C GLN A 21 2.40 23.14 10.09
N GLY A 22 3.61 22.73 9.67
CA GLY A 22 4.11 22.86 8.30
C GLY A 22 3.53 21.87 7.28
N THR A 23 2.29 21.43 7.46
CA THR A 23 1.60 20.47 6.59
C THR A 23 0.14 20.86 6.38
N LEU A 24 -0.40 20.54 5.21
CA LEU A 24 -1.83 20.72 4.90
C LEU A 24 -2.71 19.66 5.58
N VAL A 25 -2.11 18.57 6.06
CA VAL A 25 -2.83 17.48 6.75
C VAL A 25 -3.10 17.87 8.20
N GLU A 26 -4.36 17.81 8.62
CA GLU A 26 -4.76 17.94 10.01
C GLU A 26 -4.60 16.60 10.75
N LYS A 27 -5.17 15.55 10.18
CA LYS A 27 -5.11 14.18 10.70
C LYS A 27 -5.42 13.16 9.62
N VAL A 28 -4.95 11.94 9.84
CA VAL A 28 -5.33 10.74 9.09
C VAL A 28 -6.11 9.84 10.04
N VAL A 29 -7.27 9.38 9.59
CA VAL A 29 -8.15 8.48 10.32
C VAL A 29 -8.11 7.12 9.62
N ILE A 30 -7.70 6.08 10.33
CA ILE A 30 -7.55 4.72 9.79
C ILE A 30 -8.48 3.79 10.54
N ALA A 31 -9.44 3.19 9.83
CA ALA A 31 -10.23 2.09 10.35
C ALA A 31 -9.41 0.80 10.25
N VAL A 32 -9.05 0.20 11.38
CA VAL A 32 -8.20 -0.99 11.47
C VAL A 32 -9.05 -2.19 11.86
N ASP A 33 -9.03 -3.26 11.07
CA ASP A 33 -9.75 -4.50 11.37
C ASP A 33 -9.40 -5.02 12.76
N GLY A 34 -10.43 -5.23 13.60
CA GLY A 34 -10.26 -5.65 14.98
C GLY A 34 -9.69 -7.07 15.13
N GLN A 35 -9.76 -7.90 14.09
CA GLN A 35 -9.24 -9.27 14.12
C GLN A 35 -7.82 -9.39 13.56
N THR A 36 -7.54 -8.73 12.43
CA THR A 36 -6.30 -8.93 11.68
C THR A 36 -5.30 -7.79 11.80
N GLY A 37 -5.74 -6.60 12.24
CA GLY A 37 -4.93 -5.39 12.19
C GLY A 37 -4.78 -4.77 10.79
N MET A 38 -5.46 -5.30 9.77
CA MET A 38 -5.42 -4.76 8.41
C MET A 38 -6.15 -3.41 8.33
N PRO A 39 -5.57 -2.37 7.68
CA PRO A 39 -6.28 -1.14 7.38
C PRO A 39 -7.45 -1.40 6.41
N LEU A 40 -8.66 -0.99 6.77
CA LEU A 40 -9.88 -1.18 5.98
C LEU A 40 -10.36 0.10 5.28
N ARG A 41 -10.14 1.26 5.91
CA ARG A 41 -10.44 2.59 5.36
C ARG A 41 -9.40 3.59 5.84
N VAL A 42 -9.01 4.51 4.97
CA VAL A 42 -8.14 5.64 5.29
C VAL A 42 -8.81 6.92 4.81
N SER A 43 -9.01 7.86 5.72
CA SER A 43 -9.54 9.20 5.42
C SER A 43 -8.50 10.25 5.83
N VAL A 44 -8.12 11.11 4.89
CA VAL A 44 -7.16 12.21 5.10
C VAL A 44 -7.94 13.52 5.23
N MET A 45 -7.84 14.13 6.41
CA MET A 45 -8.47 15.41 6.70
C MET A 45 -7.47 16.55 6.45
N ALA A 46 -7.84 17.48 5.58
CA ALA A 46 -7.08 18.71 5.38
C ALA A 46 -7.46 19.77 6.42
N ARG A 47 -6.50 20.62 6.79
CA ARG A 47 -6.73 21.71 7.74
C ARG A 47 -7.80 22.67 7.24
N GLY A 48 -8.71 23.04 8.13
CA GLY A 48 -9.77 24.00 7.83
C GLY A 48 -10.87 23.47 6.91
N GLN A 49 -10.88 22.15 6.64
CA GLN A 49 -11.92 21.51 5.85
C GLN A 49 -12.75 20.57 6.71
N ALA A 50 -14.08 20.62 6.53
CA ALA A 50 -15.00 19.73 7.23
C ALA A 50 -15.08 18.33 6.60
N GLN A 51 -14.84 18.23 5.29
CA GLN A 51 -14.87 16.97 4.54
C GLN A 51 -13.45 16.42 4.35
N PRO A 52 -13.28 15.09 4.21
CA PRO A 52 -11.99 14.51 3.85
C PRO A 52 -11.50 15.07 2.52
N ALA A 53 -10.21 15.41 2.45
CA ALA A 53 -9.56 15.79 1.19
C ALA A 53 -9.31 14.57 0.30
N PHE A 54 -9.16 13.39 0.91
CA PHE A 54 -9.05 12.11 0.25
C PHE A 54 -9.60 11.01 1.15
N GLU A 55 -10.33 10.06 0.57
CA GLU A 55 -10.78 8.87 1.27
C GLU A 55 -10.67 7.65 0.35
N THR A 56 -10.21 6.53 0.93
CA THR A 56 -10.19 5.23 0.29
C THR A 56 -10.61 4.16 1.29
N GLY A 57 -11.32 3.14 0.84
CA GLY A 57 -11.71 2.02 1.69
C GLY A 57 -12.38 0.90 0.94
N PHE A 58 -12.39 -0.29 1.55
CA PHE A 58 -13.05 -1.45 0.98
C PHE A 58 -14.57 -1.31 1.06
N THR A 59 -15.25 -1.60 -0.04
CA THR A 59 -16.71 -1.81 -0.11
C THR A 59 -17.06 -3.28 0.12
N SER A 60 -16.16 -4.18 -0.28
CA SER A 60 -16.19 -5.63 -0.04
C SER A 60 -14.76 -6.14 0.15
N LEU A 61 -14.58 -7.20 0.93
CA LEU A 61 -13.27 -7.76 1.22
C LEU A 61 -13.32 -9.28 1.32
N SER A 62 -12.43 -9.93 0.57
CA SER A 62 -12.04 -11.33 0.76
C SER A 62 -10.59 -11.36 1.24
N LEU A 63 -10.31 -12.18 2.25
CA LEU A 63 -8.95 -12.39 2.76
C LEU A 63 -8.26 -13.62 2.14
N ALA A 64 -8.87 -14.20 1.10
CA ALA A 64 -8.24 -15.28 0.35
C ALA A 64 -6.97 -14.79 -0.34
N ALA A 65 -5.93 -15.64 -0.36
CA ALA A 65 -4.74 -15.36 -1.14
C ALA A 65 -5.10 -15.36 -2.64
N PRO A 66 -4.68 -14.33 -3.40
CA PRO A 66 -4.85 -14.33 -4.85
C PRO A 66 -3.89 -15.33 -5.50
N GLU A 67 -4.23 -15.80 -6.70
CA GLU A 67 -3.35 -16.62 -7.53
C GLU A 67 -2.06 -15.86 -7.91
N ASP A 68 -0.92 -16.56 -7.94
CA ASP A 68 0.40 -15.99 -8.26
C ASP A 68 0.42 -15.24 -9.61
N SER A 69 -0.39 -15.70 -10.56
CA SER A 69 -0.50 -15.10 -11.90
C SER A 69 -0.94 -13.63 -11.86
N VAL A 70 -1.64 -13.19 -10.81
CA VAL A 70 -2.06 -11.78 -10.64
C VAL A 70 -0.86 -10.85 -10.50
N PHE A 71 0.28 -11.36 -9.99
CA PHE A 71 1.51 -10.59 -9.85
C PHE A 71 2.42 -10.68 -11.07
N THR A 72 2.03 -11.45 -12.10
CA THR A 72 2.80 -11.55 -13.35
C THR A 72 2.44 -10.40 -14.27
N PHE A 73 3.41 -9.54 -14.57
CA PHE A 73 3.22 -8.49 -15.58
C PHE A 73 3.18 -9.11 -16.99
N VAL A 74 2.06 -8.92 -17.69
CA VAL A 74 1.91 -9.31 -19.10
C VAL A 74 1.66 -8.06 -19.92
N ALA A 75 2.66 -7.66 -20.71
CA ALA A 75 2.54 -6.50 -21.57
C ALA A 75 1.50 -6.75 -22.69
N PRO A 76 0.49 -5.88 -22.87
CA PRO A 76 -0.42 -5.99 -24.01
C PRO A 76 0.34 -5.86 -25.35
N PRO A 77 -0.18 -6.43 -26.45
CA PRO A 77 0.43 -6.30 -27.77
C PRO A 77 0.67 -4.82 -28.15
N GLY A 78 1.85 -4.52 -28.69
CA GLY A 78 2.23 -3.15 -29.07
C GLY A 78 2.79 -2.28 -27.93
N THR A 79 2.96 -2.84 -26.73
CA THR A 79 3.56 -2.12 -25.59
C THR A 79 5.09 -2.13 -25.67
N THR A 80 5.70 -0.94 -25.62
CA THR A 80 7.14 -0.82 -25.43
C THR A 80 7.48 -0.98 -23.95
N VAL A 81 8.20 -2.05 -23.61
CA VAL A 81 8.72 -2.27 -22.25
C VAL A 81 10.09 -1.60 -22.13
N LYS A 82 10.30 -0.85 -21.05
CA LYS A 82 11.59 -0.25 -20.71
C LYS A 82 12.07 -0.77 -19.37
N GLU A 83 13.21 -1.44 -19.37
CA GLU A 83 13.88 -1.84 -18.14
C GLU A 83 14.74 -0.68 -17.61
N LEU A 84 14.61 -0.40 -16.32
CA LEU A 84 15.38 0.65 -15.65
C LEU A 84 16.47 -0.01 -14.80
N PRO A 85 17.74 0.39 -14.95
CA PRO A 85 18.80 -0.16 -14.12
C PRO A 85 18.55 0.18 -12.65
N VAL A 86 18.56 -0.83 -11.78
CA VAL A 86 18.53 -0.62 -10.33
C VAL A 86 19.86 0.00 -9.92
N PRO A 87 19.87 1.17 -9.24
CA PRO A 87 21.11 1.75 -8.73
C PRO A 87 21.85 0.74 -7.84
N PRO A 88 23.19 0.63 -7.94
CA PRO A 88 23.94 -0.27 -7.08
C PRO A 88 23.72 0.10 -5.61
N LEU A 89 23.32 -0.87 -4.81
CA LEU A 89 23.25 -0.71 -3.36
C LEU A 89 24.67 -0.42 -2.82
N PRO A 90 24.84 0.54 -1.90
CA PRO A 90 26.13 0.73 -1.25
C PRO A 90 26.52 -0.55 -0.49
N PRO A 91 27.83 -0.89 -0.42
CA PRO A 91 28.28 -2.05 0.33
C PRO A 91 27.82 -1.96 1.79
N ARG A 92 27.13 -2.99 2.27
CA ARG A 92 26.77 -3.13 3.68
C ARG A 92 27.76 -4.10 4.34
N PRO A 93 28.64 -3.64 5.25
CA PRO A 93 29.56 -4.53 5.95
C PRO A 93 28.78 -5.63 6.71
N GLY A 94 29.19 -6.90 6.55
CA GLY A 94 28.64 -8.03 7.29
C GLY A 94 27.41 -8.72 6.69
N LEU A 95 26.92 -8.28 5.52
CA LEU A 95 25.91 -9.02 4.77
C LEU A 95 26.54 -9.71 3.56
N PRO A 96 26.21 -11.00 3.30
CA PRO A 96 26.62 -11.65 2.06
C PRO A 96 26.06 -10.88 0.86
N ALA A 97 26.79 -10.92 -0.26
CA ALA A 97 26.29 -10.38 -1.51
C ALA A 97 24.93 -11.00 -1.83
N LEU A 98 23.97 -10.16 -2.24
CA LEU A 98 22.67 -10.66 -2.69
C LEU A 98 22.90 -11.64 -3.87
N PRO A 99 22.14 -12.75 -3.93
CA PRO A 99 22.13 -13.58 -5.13
C PRO A 99 21.73 -12.73 -6.35
N PRO A 100 22.16 -13.10 -7.56
CA PRO A 100 21.76 -12.40 -8.77
C PRO A 100 20.23 -12.30 -8.84
N THR A 101 19.73 -11.14 -9.26
CA THR A 101 18.31 -10.82 -9.33
C THR A 101 17.55 -11.89 -10.10
N PRO A 102 16.49 -12.50 -9.56
CA PRO A 102 15.54 -13.28 -10.35
C PRO A 102 14.86 -12.31 -11.31
N GLY A 103 15.25 -12.35 -12.58
CA GLY A 103 14.78 -11.36 -13.55
C GLY A 103 15.29 -11.50 -14.98
N THR A 104 16.33 -12.30 -15.24
CA THR A 104 16.64 -12.69 -16.63
C THR A 104 15.81 -13.92 -17.00
N VAL A 105 14.49 -13.74 -17.15
CA VAL A 105 13.79 -14.55 -18.16
C VAL A 105 14.32 -14.01 -19.48
N ASN A 106 15.35 -14.65 -19.98
CA ASN A 106 15.79 -14.50 -21.35
C ASN A 106 14.65 -15.10 -22.18
N PRO A 107 13.84 -14.35 -22.94
CA PRO A 107 13.06 -14.95 -24.02
C PRO A 107 14.08 -15.26 -25.12
N GLY A 108 14.93 -16.24 -24.88
CA GLY A 108 15.98 -16.61 -25.80
C GLY A 108 15.43 -17.58 -26.83
N ALA A 109 15.65 -17.26 -28.10
CA ALA A 109 15.58 -18.18 -29.25
C ALA A 109 14.18 -18.63 -29.71
#